data_AF-A0A7C3V9D4-F1
#
_entry.id   AF-A0A7C3V9D4-F1
#
_cell.length_a   1.000
_cell.length_b   1.000
_cell.length_c   1.000
_cell.angle_alpha   90.00
_cell.angle_beta   90.00
_cell.angle_gamma   90.00
#
_symmetry.space_group_name_H-M   'P 1'
#
loop_
_entity.id
_entity.type
_entity.pdbx_description
1 polymer ?
#
loop_
_entity_poly.entity_id
_entity_poly.type
_entity_poly.pdbx_seq_one_letter_code
_entity_poly.pdbx_strand_id
1 'polypeptide(L)'
;PGQEIAALMCEVGFHQDLDSARQEVAALARFGSQEIEALYLAPLERLVLDPEVVVVYGNPAQLMRLLQGAAFGLGERAQGDFGGKIECSSYLIGPYKTGKVRVVIPGMGDRIFSMTQDDEMVVSFPVGLLAGVLKGMAEAGKKIGARYPITF
;
A
#
# COMPACT_ATOMS: atom_id res chain seq x y z
N PRO A 1 -15.87 -9.95 13.48
CA PRO A 1 -14.89 -8.94 13.01
C PRO A 1 -15.51 -7.72 12.31
N GLY A 2 -16.20 -7.86 11.17
CA GLY A 2 -16.63 -6.70 10.38
C GLY A 2 -17.58 -5.75 11.12
N GLN A 3 -18.54 -6.29 11.86
CA GLN A 3 -19.49 -5.51 12.65
C GLN A 3 -18.83 -4.81 13.86
N GLU A 4 -17.86 -5.46 14.49
CA GLU A 4 -17.10 -4.88 15.62
C GLU A 4 -16.27 -3.69 15.16
N ILE A 5 -15.61 -3.80 13.99
CA ILE A 5 -14.85 -2.69 13.39
C ILE A 5 -15.78 -1.51 13.04
N ALA A 6 -16.96 -1.79 12.47
CA ALA A 6 -17.92 -0.73 12.15
C ALA A 6 -18.44 -0.03 13.42
N ALA A 7 -18.75 -0.78 14.48
CA ALA A 7 -19.15 -0.22 15.76
C ALA A 7 -18.04 0.63 16.39
N LEU A 8 -16.79 0.14 16.37
CA LEU A 8 -15.63 0.88 16.86
C LEU A 8 -15.43 2.18 16.07
N MET A 9 -15.59 2.17 14.75
CA MET A 9 -15.49 3.39 13.92
C MET A 9 -16.50 4.46 14.34
N CYS A 10 -17.72 4.08 14.72
CA CYS A 10 -18.69 5.03 15.28
C CYS A 10 -18.29 5.49 16.68
N GLU A 11 -17.88 4.57 17.56
CA GLU A 11 -17.50 4.86 18.94
C GLU A 11 -16.34 5.87 19.02
N VAL A 12 -15.34 5.74 18.16
CA VAL A 12 -14.18 6.64 18.10
C VAL A 12 -14.41 7.88 17.23
N GLY A 13 -15.61 8.07 16.69
CA GLY A 13 -16.00 9.26 15.94
C GLY A 13 -15.48 9.33 14.49
N PHE A 14 -15.07 8.22 13.90
CA PHE A 14 -14.68 8.15 12.48
C PHE A 14 -15.88 8.05 11.52
N HIS A 15 -17.04 7.62 12.02
CA HIS A 15 -18.30 7.60 11.29
C HIS A 15 -19.44 8.08 12.19
N GLN A 16 -20.43 8.74 11.59
CA GLN A 16 -21.59 9.28 12.32
C GLN A 16 -22.62 8.19 12.62
N ASP A 17 -22.67 7.15 11.80
CA ASP A 17 -23.67 6.10 11.87
C ASP A 17 -23.08 4.74 11.43
N LEU A 18 -23.77 3.67 11.79
CA LEU A 18 -23.31 2.31 11.52
C LEU A 18 -23.38 1.93 10.04
N ASP A 19 -24.23 2.56 9.24
CA ASP A 19 -24.40 2.18 7.84
C ASP A 19 -23.24 2.71 6.99
N SER A 20 -22.85 3.98 7.18
CA SER A 20 -21.63 4.55 6.59
C SER A 20 -20.37 3.80 7.04
N ALA A 21 -20.28 3.45 8.32
CA ALA A 21 -19.20 2.63 8.85
C ALA A 21 -19.14 1.24 8.19
N ARG A 22 -20.29 0.56 8.04
CA ARG A 22 -20.37 -0.75 7.37
C ARG A 22 -19.95 -0.67 5.91
N GLN A 23 -20.28 0.41 5.22
CA GLN A 23 -19.89 0.60 3.83
C GLN A 23 -18.37 0.71 3.69
N GLU A 24 -17.70 1.49 4.54
CA GLU A 24 -16.22 1.58 4.54
C GLU A 24 -15.58 0.24 4.93
N VAL A 25 -16.10 -0.42 5.97
CA VAL A 25 -15.67 -1.76 6.40
C VAL A 25 -15.78 -2.78 5.27
N ALA A 26 -16.84 -2.74 4.46
CA ALA A 26 -17.03 -3.65 3.34
C ALA A 26 -16.06 -3.36 2.18
N ALA A 27 -15.58 -2.13 2.03
CA ALA A 27 -14.62 -1.74 1.00
C ALA A 27 -13.17 -2.15 1.34
N LEU A 28 -12.86 -2.43 2.61
CA LEU A 28 -11.51 -2.85 3.01
C LEU A 28 -11.12 -4.20 2.38
N ALA A 29 -9.89 -4.28 1.88
CA ALA A 29 -9.31 -5.55 1.45
C ALA A 29 -9.18 -6.50 2.64
N ARG A 30 -9.76 -7.70 2.55
CA ARG A 30 -9.73 -8.69 3.63
C ARG A 30 -9.57 -10.09 3.09
N PHE A 31 -8.97 -10.95 3.90
CA PHE A 31 -9.04 -12.38 3.69
C PHE A 31 -10.37 -12.94 4.20
N GLY A 32 -10.88 -13.94 3.51
CA GLY A 32 -11.97 -14.76 4.00
C GLY A 32 -11.54 -15.58 5.21
N SER A 33 -12.52 -16.17 5.91
CA SER A 33 -12.23 -17.12 6.98
C SER A 33 -11.38 -18.27 6.44
N GLN A 34 -10.27 -18.59 7.13
CA GLN A 34 -9.35 -19.68 6.78
C GLN A 34 -8.70 -19.55 5.38
N GLU A 35 -8.73 -18.38 4.76
CA GLU A 35 -8.09 -18.20 3.45
C GLU A 35 -6.57 -18.17 3.54
N ILE A 36 -6.02 -17.63 4.64
CA ILE A 36 -4.60 -17.67 4.97
C ILE A 36 -4.43 -18.19 6.39
N GLU A 37 -3.39 -19.01 6.60
CA GLU A 37 -3.09 -19.58 7.92
C GLU A 37 -2.23 -18.64 8.78
N ALA A 38 -1.33 -17.89 8.13
CA ALA A 38 -0.42 -16.97 8.79
C ALA A 38 0.01 -15.83 7.85
N LEU A 39 0.51 -14.75 8.45
CA LEU A 39 1.17 -13.64 7.75
C LEU A 39 2.64 -13.60 8.21
N TYR A 40 3.56 -13.65 7.26
CA TYR A 40 5.00 -13.49 7.51
C TYR A 40 5.44 -12.10 7.03
N LEU A 41 5.90 -11.27 7.96
CA LEU A 41 6.43 -9.93 7.66
C LEU A 41 7.90 -9.89 8.04
N ALA A 42 8.75 -9.48 7.11
CA ALA A 42 10.17 -9.28 7.35
C ALA A 42 10.70 -8.15 6.47
N PRO A 43 11.69 -7.38 6.95
CA PRO A 43 12.44 -6.49 6.07
C PRO A 43 13.18 -7.32 5.01
N LEU A 44 13.34 -6.76 3.81
CA LEU A 44 13.91 -7.47 2.65
C LEU A 44 15.27 -8.13 2.95
N GLU A 45 16.11 -7.48 3.74
CA GLU A 45 17.45 -7.96 4.13
C GLU A 45 17.44 -9.21 5.04
N ARG A 46 16.30 -9.51 5.67
CA ARG A 46 16.12 -10.66 6.58
C ARG A 46 15.13 -11.68 6.05
N LEU A 47 14.70 -11.51 4.80
CA LEU A 47 13.70 -12.35 4.21
C LEU A 47 14.30 -13.72 3.85
N VAL A 48 13.66 -14.79 4.32
CA VAL A 48 14.12 -16.19 4.09
C VAL A 48 13.32 -16.87 2.98
N LEU A 49 12.11 -16.38 2.69
CA LEU A 49 11.17 -16.92 1.70
C LEU A 49 10.83 -15.84 0.68
N ASP A 50 10.60 -16.20 -0.59
CA ASP A 50 10.12 -15.23 -1.57
C ASP A 50 8.78 -14.63 -1.10
N PRO A 51 8.62 -13.29 -1.11
CA PRO A 51 7.41 -12.66 -0.60
C PRO A 51 6.32 -12.65 -1.67
N GLU A 52 5.05 -12.71 -1.31
CA GLU A 52 3.98 -12.49 -2.29
C GLU A 52 3.80 -11.00 -2.60
N VAL A 53 4.04 -10.13 -1.62
CA VAL A 53 3.86 -8.68 -1.69
C VAL A 53 5.13 -7.97 -1.22
N VAL A 54 5.54 -6.96 -1.98
CA VAL A 54 6.57 -6.01 -1.59
C VAL A 54 5.90 -4.73 -1.11
N VAL A 55 6.34 -4.20 0.03
CA VAL A 55 5.87 -2.93 0.60
C VAL A 55 7.07 -1.98 0.73
N VAL A 56 6.94 -0.78 0.17
CA VAL A 56 7.98 0.26 0.18
C VAL A 56 7.43 1.50 0.87
N TYR A 57 8.06 1.87 1.98
CA TYR A 57 7.85 3.16 2.64
C TYR A 57 8.84 4.18 2.08
N GLY A 58 8.39 5.43 1.94
CA GLY A 58 9.24 6.53 1.54
C GLY A 58 8.47 7.82 1.35
N ASN A 59 9.18 8.93 1.18
CA ASN A 59 8.53 10.21 0.98
C ASN A 59 7.84 10.30 -0.41
N PRO A 60 6.91 11.26 -0.61
CA PRO A 60 6.18 11.38 -1.86
C PRO A 60 7.08 11.50 -3.10
N ALA A 61 8.25 12.12 -3.00
CA ALA A 61 9.17 12.27 -4.13
C ALA A 61 9.89 10.96 -4.49
N GLN A 62 10.28 10.16 -3.49
CA GLN A 62 10.83 8.82 -3.70
C GLN A 62 9.78 7.91 -4.35
N LEU A 63 8.57 7.88 -3.82
CA LEU A 63 7.50 7.05 -4.34
C LEU A 63 6.99 7.52 -5.69
N MET A 64 7.00 8.82 -5.97
CA MET A 64 6.75 9.34 -7.32
C MET A 64 7.71 8.71 -8.33
N ARG A 65 9.01 8.62 -8.01
CA ARG A 65 9.99 8.02 -8.93
C ARG A 65 9.73 6.53 -9.13
N LEU A 66 9.36 5.82 -8.06
CA LEU A 66 8.93 4.42 -8.11
C LEU A 66 7.70 4.25 -9.01
N LEU A 67 6.68 5.09 -8.84
CA LEU A 67 5.44 5.04 -9.61
C LEU A 67 5.61 5.38 -11.08
N GLN A 68 6.50 6.31 -11.43
CA GLN A 68 6.91 6.54 -12.82
C GLN A 68 7.51 5.28 -13.44
N GLY A 69 8.36 4.57 -12.68
CA GLY A 69 8.93 3.29 -13.09
C GLY A 69 7.87 2.21 -13.25
N ALA A 70 7.01 2.02 -12.25
CA ALA A 70 5.93 1.05 -12.32
C ALA A 70 4.99 1.31 -13.51
N ALA A 71 4.57 2.56 -13.72
CA ALA A 71 3.68 2.91 -14.82
C ALA A 71 4.31 2.68 -16.19
N PHE A 72 5.60 3.01 -16.36
CA PHE A 72 6.32 2.73 -17.59
C PHE A 72 6.49 1.22 -17.83
N GLY A 73 6.91 0.49 -16.79
CA GLY A 73 7.29 -0.91 -16.90
C GLY A 73 6.11 -1.86 -17.04
N LEU A 74 4.97 -1.51 -16.44
CA LEU A 74 3.75 -2.32 -16.41
C LEU A 74 2.68 -1.81 -17.39
N GLY A 75 2.81 -0.58 -17.88
CA GLY A 75 1.85 0.02 -18.81
C GLY A 75 0.53 0.47 -18.16
N GLU A 76 0.44 0.49 -16.84
CA GLU A 76 -0.76 0.90 -16.10
C GLU A 76 -0.45 1.81 -14.91
N ARG A 77 -1.40 2.65 -14.52
CA ARG A 77 -1.26 3.51 -13.34
C ARG A 77 -1.57 2.70 -12.07
N ALA A 78 -0.78 2.95 -11.02
CA ALA A 78 -1.08 2.43 -9.70
C ALA A 78 -2.44 2.95 -9.20
N GLN A 79 -3.10 2.13 -8.38
CA GLN A 79 -4.40 2.44 -7.78
C GLN A 79 -4.21 2.73 -6.29
N GLY A 80 -5.20 3.33 -5.64
CA GLY A 80 -5.15 3.58 -4.20
C GLY A 80 -6.53 3.86 -3.67
N ASP A 81 -6.75 3.53 -2.40
CA ASP A 81 -7.91 3.95 -1.63
C ASP A 81 -7.39 4.84 -0.50
N PHE A 82 -8.06 5.95 -0.23
CA PHE A 82 -7.58 7.00 0.66
C PHE A 82 -8.57 7.24 1.79
N GLY A 83 -8.70 6.26 2.71
CA GLY A 83 -9.61 6.32 3.85
C GLY A 83 -8.98 6.97 5.10
N GLY A 84 -7.65 6.92 5.21
CA GLY A 84 -6.85 7.50 6.30
C GLY A 84 -6.90 6.72 7.62
N LYS A 85 -7.46 5.50 7.62
CA LYS A 85 -7.77 4.73 8.83
C LYS A 85 -7.07 3.35 8.82
N ILE A 86 -7.73 2.33 8.29
CA ILE A 86 -7.30 0.92 8.32
C ILE A 86 -6.52 0.58 7.04
N GLU A 87 -5.40 1.30 6.86
CA GLU A 87 -4.66 1.33 5.60
C GLU A 87 -3.70 0.16 5.40
N CYS A 88 -3.33 -0.53 6.49
CA CYS A 88 -2.60 -1.79 6.44
C CYS A 88 -3.31 -2.85 5.59
N SER A 89 -4.64 -2.84 5.54
CA SER A 89 -5.40 -3.70 4.66
C SER A 89 -5.15 -3.39 3.17
N SER A 90 -5.08 -2.09 2.82
CA SER A 90 -4.88 -1.58 1.47
C SER A 90 -3.53 -1.97 0.88
N TYR A 91 -2.45 -1.96 1.67
CA TYR A 91 -1.09 -2.24 1.19
C TYR A 91 -0.56 -3.64 1.50
N LEU A 92 -1.10 -4.37 2.50
CA LEU A 92 -0.72 -5.78 2.74
C LEU A 92 -1.58 -6.75 1.93
N ILE A 93 -2.90 -6.55 1.93
CA ILE A 93 -3.87 -7.49 1.36
C ILE A 93 -4.29 -7.04 -0.05
N GLY A 94 -4.47 -5.74 -0.24
CA GLY A 94 -4.86 -5.15 -1.53
C GLY A 94 -4.03 -5.62 -2.73
N PRO A 95 -2.69 -5.50 -2.74
CA PRO A 95 -1.88 -5.97 -3.86
C PRO A 95 -1.98 -7.48 -4.06
N TYR A 96 -2.00 -8.28 -2.98
CA TYR A 96 -2.18 -9.75 -3.05
C TYR A 96 -3.48 -10.12 -3.77
N LYS A 97 -4.59 -9.49 -3.38
CA LYS A 97 -5.93 -9.78 -3.93
C LYS A 97 -6.13 -9.26 -5.35
N THR A 98 -5.61 -8.08 -5.64
CA THR A 98 -5.86 -7.40 -6.92
C THR A 98 -4.83 -7.73 -7.99
N GLY A 99 -3.64 -8.20 -7.60
CA GLY A 99 -2.52 -8.36 -8.51
C GLY A 99 -1.94 -7.03 -9.01
N LYS A 100 -2.26 -5.90 -8.37
CA LYS A 100 -1.95 -4.55 -8.86
C LYS A 100 -1.09 -3.75 -7.88
N VAL A 101 -0.42 -2.73 -8.42
CA VAL A 101 0.31 -1.73 -7.63
C VAL A 101 -0.67 -0.85 -6.86
N ARG A 102 -0.40 -0.66 -5.56
CA ARG A 102 -1.21 0.14 -4.64
C ARG A 102 -0.39 1.29 -4.05
N VAL A 103 -0.99 2.48 -3.99
CA VAL A 103 -0.46 3.66 -3.29
C VAL A 103 -1.37 3.95 -2.11
N VAL A 104 -0.77 4.17 -0.94
CA VAL A 104 -1.51 4.35 0.30
C VAL A 104 -0.92 5.51 1.10
N ILE A 105 -1.80 6.31 1.68
CA ILE A 105 -1.44 7.29 2.72
C ILE A 105 -1.58 6.56 4.06
N PRO A 106 -0.48 6.35 4.82
CA PRO A 106 -0.53 5.64 6.10
C PRO A 106 -1.54 6.28 7.06
N GLY A 107 -2.22 5.46 7.84
CA GLY A 107 -3.17 5.91 8.85
C GLY A 107 -2.49 6.27 10.18
N MET A 108 -3.32 6.54 11.20
CA MET A 108 -2.82 6.75 12.57
C MET A 108 -2.19 5.48 13.15
N GLY A 109 -2.75 4.31 12.86
CA GLY A 109 -2.22 3.03 13.33
C GLY A 109 -0.80 2.76 12.80
N ASP A 110 -0.53 3.03 11.53
CA ASP A 110 0.81 2.89 10.95
C ASP A 110 1.84 3.76 11.69
N ARG A 111 1.49 5.02 11.98
CA ARG A 111 2.39 5.94 12.70
C ARG A 111 2.70 5.47 14.12
N ILE A 112 1.67 4.99 14.84
CA ILE A 112 1.81 4.57 16.24
C ILE A 112 2.51 3.22 16.37
N PHE A 113 2.13 2.23 15.55
CA PHE A 113 2.56 0.84 15.73
C PHE A 113 3.69 0.42 14.80
N SER A 114 3.78 1.01 13.61
CA SER A 114 4.82 0.72 12.62
C SER A 114 5.91 1.79 12.57
N MET A 115 5.81 2.84 13.41
CA MET A 115 6.72 4.00 13.45
C MET A 115 6.87 4.71 12.11
N THR A 116 5.84 4.64 11.26
CA THR A 116 5.79 5.36 9.99
C THR A 116 5.86 6.87 10.25
N GLN A 117 6.74 7.57 9.53
CA GLN A 117 6.96 9.00 9.69
C GLN A 117 5.85 9.83 9.02
N ASP A 118 5.73 11.09 9.43
CA ASP A 118 4.69 11.98 8.92
C ASP A 118 4.83 12.29 7.43
N ASP A 119 6.05 12.25 6.92
CA ASP A 119 6.38 12.46 5.52
C ASP A 119 6.43 11.15 4.71
N GLU A 120 6.16 9.99 5.31
CA GLU A 120 6.15 8.71 4.62
C GLU A 120 4.78 8.37 4.00
N MET A 121 4.87 7.81 2.80
CA MET A 121 3.79 7.16 2.08
C MET A 121 4.15 5.69 1.84
N VAL A 122 3.20 4.91 1.33
CA VAL A 122 3.44 3.50 0.99
C VAL A 122 3.11 3.23 -0.48
N VAL A 123 4.03 2.54 -1.17
CA VAL A 123 3.72 1.82 -2.41
C VAL A 123 3.90 0.33 -2.16
N SER A 124 2.94 -0.47 -2.59
CA SER A 124 3.02 -1.93 -2.51
C SER A 124 2.60 -2.59 -3.82
N PHE A 125 3.14 -3.77 -4.10
CA PHE A 125 2.86 -4.52 -5.32
C PHE A 125 3.20 -6.01 -5.17
N PRO A 126 2.56 -6.90 -5.95
CA PRO A 126 2.96 -8.31 -5.99
C PRO A 126 4.39 -8.49 -6.49
N VAL A 127 5.15 -9.43 -5.91
CA VAL A 127 6.55 -9.67 -6.31
C VAL A 127 6.69 -10.00 -7.80
N GLY A 128 5.69 -10.64 -8.40
CA GLY A 128 5.68 -10.98 -9.82
C GLY A 128 5.79 -9.75 -10.75
N LEU A 129 5.45 -8.55 -10.26
CA LEU A 129 5.57 -7.29 -11.01
C LEU A 129 6.98 -6.67 -10.90
N LEU A 130 7.84 -7.18 -10.02
CA LEU A 130 9.13 -6.57 -9.69
C LEU A 130 10.02 -6.34 -10.92
N ALA A 131 10.12 -7.33 -11.82
CA ALA A 131 10.93 -7.20 -13.04
C ALA A 131 10.48 -6.03 -13.93
N GLY A 132 9.15 -5.86 -14.07
CA GLY A 132 8.57 -4.73 -14.81
C GLY A 132 8.85 -3.40 -14.11
N VAL A 133 8.64 -3.33 -12.80
CA VAL A 133 8.92 -2.13 -11.99
C VAL A 133 10.40 -1.74 -12.12
N LEU A 134 11.35 -2.67 -11.99
CA LEU A 134 12.78 -2.41 -12.11
C LEU A 134 13.17 -1.92 -13.51
N LYS A 135 12.63 -2.55 -14.57
CA LYS A 135 12.83 -2.10 -15.95
C LYS A 135 12.37 -0.65 -16.13
N GLY A 136 11.19 -0.31 -15.64
CA GLY A 136 10.70 1.05 -15.73
C GLY A 136 11.44 2.03 -14.83
N MET A 137 11.95 1.59 -13.68
CA MET A 137 12.84 2.41 -12.85
C MET A 137 14.11 2.79 -13.61
N ALA A 138 14.68 1.91 -14.42
CA ALA A 138 15.86 2.22 -15.22
C ALA A 138 15.57 3.20 -16.38
N GLU A 139 14.38 3.13 -16.99
CA GLU A 139 14.11 3.79 -18.27
C GLU A 139 13.16 5.00 -18.20
N ALA A 140 12.23 5.04 -17.25
CA ALA A 140 11.21 6.08 -17.16
C ALA A 140 11.84 7.48 -16.97
N GLY A 141 11.45 8.43 -17.83
CA GLY A 141 11.89 9.82 -17.74
C GLY A 141 13.38 10.07 -18.01
N LYS A 142 14.14 9.07 -18.48
CA LYS A 142 15.58 9.18 -18.76
C LYS A 142 15.95 10.34 -19.70
N LYS A 143 15.13 10.58 -20.73
CA LYS A 143 15.34 11.68 -21.70
C LYS A 143 15.25 13.08 -21.10
N ILE A 144 14.52 13.23 -20.00
CA ILE A 144 14.36 14.51 -19.28
C ILE A 144 15.19 14.54 -18.00
N GLY A 145 16.02 13.52 -17.74
CA GLY A 145 16.83 13.43 -16.53
C GLY A 145 16.01 13.24 -15.25
N ALA A 146 14.83 12.63 -15.32
CA ALA A 146 13.99 12.40 -14.14
C ALA A 146 14.72 11.51 -13.11
N ARG A 147 15.03 12.09 -11.95
CA ARG A 147 15.83 11.47 -10.88
C ARG A 147 15.34 11.90 -9.51
N TYR A 148 15.77 11.17 -8.49
CA TYR A 148 15.67 11.56 -7.09
C TYR A 148 17.11 11.69 -6.53
N PRO A 149 17.43 12.75 -5.75
CA PRO A 149 16.55 13.85 -5.33
C PRO A 149 16.06 14.73 -6.49
N ILE A 150 14.89 15.37 -6.30
CA ILE A 150 14.32 16.30 -7.30
C ILE A 150 15.22 17.53 -7.40
N THR A 151 15.63 17.86 -8.63
CA THR A 151 16.41 19.07 -8.89
C THR A 151 15.49 20.18 -9.40
N PHE A 152 15.39 21.25 -8.63
CA PHE A 152 14.74 22.51 -8.98
C PHE A 152 15.77 23.53 -9.49
#